data_AF-A0A2R4C7B1-F1
#
_entry.id   AF-A0A2R4C7B1-F1
#
_cell.length_a   1.000
_cell.length_b   1.000
_cell.length_c   1.000
_cell.angle_alpha   90.00
_cell.angle_beta   90.00
_cell.angle_gamma   90.00
#
_symmetry.space_group_name_H-M   'P 1'
#
loop_
_entity.id
_entity.type
_entity.pdbx_description
1 polymer ?
#
loop_
_entity_poly.entity_id
_entity_poly.type
_entity_poly.pdbx_seq_one_letter_code
_entity_poly.pdbx_strand_id
1 'polypeptide(L)'
;MSSLRCLSAVRITALLLLCAAASGAQAQLRLPSPNLSLPLPLPQGLDPELVRRPAARLLDSRIPGDLTGLRLEQLTQLLRRHPDLIEPDPRGAPAVRNEILASSPSPDGLARATALGLTVVREQRLEELDQTIVVLAVPASASTAALLAALRAADPDGSYDFNHLYSSSGDAARVPAAAPRNGAAVGLVDSGVDTDHPALAGASVRRWGCNGAQKPHSHGTAVAALLVGQADRFRGAAPDTPLYAADIYCDSPTGGSAEQIGAALAWLARERVGVINLSLVGPPNETLRRVVAAMVRRGHLLVAAVGNDGPAAPPLYPASYPGVVGVSAVDRNGRPLPEAARGPQVMFAAPGSQMVSAAPGAPPYRQVRGTSFAAPLVAALLAPYLPHPDGPAAREALARLARQALTGPVSERDAIGLGIVGADLRMDPARLR
;
A
#
# COMPACT_ATOMS: atom_id res chain seq x y z
N MET A 1 -49.35 12.96 68.08
CA MET A 1 -48.91 11.81 67.25
C MET A 1 -47.38 11.86 67.14
N SER A 2 -46.72 10.73 66.88
CA SER A 2 -45.25 10.57 67.02
C SER A 2 -44.45 11.45 66.05
N SER A 3 -43.29 12.07 66.35
CA SER A 3 -42.25 11.96 67.40
C SER A 3 -40.99 11.12 67.06
N LEU A 4 -39.84 11.62 67.55
CA LEU A 4 -38.44 11.14 67.43
C LEU A 4 -37.77 11.31 66.05
N ARG A 5 -36.44 11.46 65.85
CA ARG A 5 -35.14 11.80 66.53
C ARG A 5 -34.05 11.39 65.48
N CYS A 6 -32.75 11.71 65.46
CA CYS A 6 -31.83 12.64 66.15
C CYS A 6 -30.51 12.79 65.33
N LEU A 7 -29.64 13.73 65.74
CA LEU A 7 -28.15 13.89 65.63
C LEU A 7 -27.33 12.91 64.74
N SER A 8 -26.24 13.31 64.04
CA SER A 8 -25.02 14.05 64.48
C SER A 8 -24.33 14.77 63.28
N ALA A 9 -23.72 15.98 63.37
CA ALA A 9 -22.38 16.33 63.91
C ALA A 9 -21.19 15.60 63.21
N VAL A 10 -20.03 16.19 62.83
CA VAL A 10 -19.41 17.54 63.00
C VAL A 10 -18.36 17.71 61.83
N ARG A 11 -18.20 18.83 61.09
CA ARG A 11 -17.71 20.22 61.34
C ARG A 11 -16.17 20.38 61.29
N ILE A 12 -15.66 21.39 60.55
CA ILE A 12 -14.25 21.93 60.55
C ILE A 12 -13.24 21.02 59.77
N THR A 13 -12.18 21.44 59.05
CA THR A 13 -11.48 22.74 58.82
C THR A 13 -11.19 22.97 57.32
N ALA A 14 -10.80 24.18 56.93
CA ALA A 14 -10.06 24.46 55.69
C ALA A 14 -8.58 24.81 55.99
N LEU A 15 -7.67 24.60 55.03
CA LEU A 15 -6.55 25.52 54.79
C LEU A 15 -5.93 25.30 53.40
N LEU A 16 -5.51 26.39 52.75
CA LEU A 16 -4.50 26.35 51.69
C LEU A 16 -3.11 26.30 52.34
N LEU A 17 -2.11 25.80 51.62
CA LEU A 17 -0.73 26.24 51.79
C LEU A 17 0.04 26.11 50.45
N LEU A 18 0.44 27.27 49.91
CA LEU A 18 1.52 27.35 48.94
C LEU A 18 2.86 27.28 49.67
N CYS A 19 3.87 26.72 48.99
CA CYS A 19 5.31 27.03 49.02
C CYS A 19 6.08 25.73 48.78
N ALA A 20 7.29 25.69 48.23
CA ALA A 20 8.12 26.55 47.38
C ALA A 20 9.50 25.86 47.40
N ALA A 21 10.36 26.14 46.42
CA ALA A 21 11.61 25.42 46.16
C ALA A 21 12.53 25.16 47.38
N ALA A 22 13.20 23.99 47.35
CA ALA A 22 14.44 23.74 48.06
C ALA A 22 15.44 23.05 47.12
N SER A 23 16.63 23.63 46.96
CA SER A 23 17.72 23.06 46.15
C SER A 23 18.71 22.33 47.05
N GLY A 24 19.16 21.14 46.64
CA GLY A 24 20.19 20.35 47.33
C GLY A 24 21.15 19.71 46.32
N ALA A 25 22.45 19.68 46.62
CA ALA A 25 23.49 19.41 45.62
C ALA A 25 24.30 18.13 45.89
N GLN A 26 24.71 17.50 44.78
CA GLN A 26 25.90 16.66 44.57
C GLN A 26 26.29 15.60 45.62
N ALA A 27 26.24 14.33 45.19
CA ALA A 27 27.30 13.38 45.43
C ALA A 27 27.39 12.38 44.25
N GLN A 28 28.42 12.48 43.41
CA GLN A 28 28.75 11.48 42.39
C GLN A 28 30.22 11.05 42.57
N LEU A 29 30.42 9.76 42.87
CA LEU A 29 31.74 9.14 42.93
C LEU A 29 32.32 8.98 41.51
N ARG A 30 33.57 9.39 41.33
CA ARG A 30 34.37 9.15 40.12
C ARG A 30 35.26 7.93 40.30
N LEU A 31 35.55 7.26 39.18
CA LEU A 31 36.84 6.67 38.73
C LEU A 31 36.57 5.41 37.87
N PRO A 32 37.44 5.05 36.91
CA PRO A 32 38.29 5.87 36.05
C PRO A 32 38.05 5.60 34.55
N SER A 33 38.57 6.46 33.66
CA SER A 33 38.51 6.28 32.21
C SER A 33 39.86 5.81 31.63
N PRO A 34 39.89 4.84 30.70
CA PRO A 34 41.04 4.65 29.82
C PRO A 34 41.00 5.67 28.68
N ASN A 35 42.08 6.42 28.48
CA ASN A 35 42.20 7.39 27.37
C ASN A 35 42.54 6.67 26.06
N LEU A 36 41.83 7.01 24.98
CA LEU A 36 42.31 6.84 23.60
C LEU A 36 42.14 8.17 22.86
N SER A 37 43.19 8.97 22.86
CA SER A 37 43.28 10.21 22.07
C SER A 37 43.81 9.91 20.68
N LEU A 38 43.24 10.53 19.64
CA LEU A 38 43.88 11.04 18.40
C LEU A 38 42.83 11.96 17.69
N PRO A 39 43.22 12.85 16.75
CA PRO A 39 42.65 14.20 16.74
C PRO A 39 41.90 14.61 15.45
N LEU A 40 41.08 15.65 15.57
CA LEU A 40 41.06 16.91 14.78
C LEU A 40 39.83 17.77 15.20
N PRO A 41 39.82 19.10 14.96
CA PRO A 41 38.82 20.00 15.54
C PRO A 41 37.48 20.01 14.80
N LEU A 42 36.40 20.25 15.56
CA LEU A 42 35.07 20.55 15.01
C LEU A 42 35.03 22.00 14.47
N PRO A 43 34.61 22.24 13.22
CA PRO A 43 34.33 23.60 12.75
C PRO A 43 33.00 24.09 13.36
N GLN A 44 33.05 25.20 14.12
CA GLN A 44 31.86 25.95 14.49
C GLN A 44 31.41 26.80 13.29
N GLY A 45 30.12 26.75 12.93
CA GLY A 45 29.60 27.50 11.79
C GLY A 45 28.32 26.92 11.19
N LEU A 46 27.25 26.80 11.98
CA LEU A 46 25.91 26.57 11.44
C LEU A 46 25.19 27.91 11.26
N ASP A 47 25.04 28.31 10.00
CA ASP A 47 24.31 29.52 9.60
C ASP A 47 22.80 29.39 9.89
N PRO A 48 22.18 30.32 10.64
CA PRO A 48 20.74 30.34 10.90
C PRO A 48 19.85 30.36 9.63
N GLU A 49 20.33 30.82 8.48
CA GLU A 49 19.56 30.81 7.21
C GLU A 49 19.20 29.39 6.72
N LEU A 50 19.93 28.35 7.14
CA LEU A 50 19.67 26.96 6.71
C LEU A 50 18.29 26.42 7.10
N VAL A 51 17.57 27.09 8.00
CA VAL A 51 16.22 26.73 8.45
C VAL A 51 15.12 27.11 7.43
N ARG A 52 15.43 27.85 6.34
CA ARG A 52 14.42 28.39 5.40
C ARG A 52 14.59 28.05 3.91
N ARG A 53 14.79 26.78 3.54
CA ARG A 53 14.50 26.30 2.16
C ARG A 53 13.72 24.96 2.16
N PRO A 54 12.78 24.75 1.21
CA PRO A 54 11.73 23.73 1.35
C PRO A 54 12.18 22.30 1.01
N ALA A 55 11.31 21.33 1.35
CA ALA A 55 11.49 19.88 1.20
C ALA A 55 11.81 19.37 -0.23
N ALA A 56 11.81 20.23 -1.25
CA ALA A 56 12.22 19.87 -2.61
C ALA A 56 13.65 19.29 -2.70
N ARG A 57 14.55 19.63 -1.76
CA ARG A 57 15.89 19.00 -1.69
C ARG A 57 15.88 17.56 -1.17
N LEU A 58 14.89 17.14 -0.38
CA LEU A 58 14.85 15.79 0.20
C LEU A 58 14.62 14.71 -0.87
N LEU A 59 13.99 15.06 -1.99
CA LEU A 59 13.68 14.16 -3.11
C LEU A 59 14.86 13.95 -4.09
N ASP A 60 15.88 14.80 -4.01
CA ASP A 60 17.15 14.68 -4.77
C ASP A 60 18.34 14.30 -3.86
N SER A 61 18.14 14.22 -2.54
CA SER A 61 19.16 13.84 -1.56
C SER A 61 19.16 12.33 -1.26
N ARG A 62 20.26 11.83 -0.68
CA ARG A 62 20.46 10.39 -0.43
C ARG A 62 19.33 9.83 0.44
N ILE A 63 18.71 8.78 -0.09
CA ILE A 63 17.76 7.90 0.61
C ILE A 63 18.47 7.28 1.84
N PRO A 64 17.78 7.06 2.97
CA PRO A 64 18.35 6.30 4.08
C PRO A 64 18.88 4.94 3.66
N GLY A 65 20.02 4.53 4.24
CA GLY A 65 20.74 3.33 3.82
C GLY A 65 20.05 1.99 4.11
N ASP A 66 18.96 2.01 4.90
CA ASP A 66 18.15 0.84 5.23
C ASP A 66 16.66 1.14 4.97
N LEU A 67 16.25 0.94 3.71
CA LEU A 67 14.86 1.08 3.26
C LEU A 67 13.95 -0.04 3.78
N THR A 68 14.51 -1.25 3.92
CA THR A 68 13.81 -2.38 4.53
C THR A 68 13.49 -2.05 5.99
N GLY A 69 14.45 -1.46 6.71
CA GLY A 69 14.29 -0.93 8.05
C GLY A 69 13.21 0.14 8.18
N LEU A 70 13.08 1.07 7.22
CA LEU A 70 11.97 2.06 7.22
C LEU A 70 10.60 1.38 7.10
N ARG A 71 10.45 0.40 6.19
CA ARG A 71 9.20 -0.36 6.09
C ARG A 71 8.93 -1.15 7.37
N LEU A 72 9.94 -1.83 7.92
CA LEU A 72 9.83 -2.54 9.19
C LEU A 72 9.44 -1.61 10.34
N GLU A 73 9.93 -0.36 10.36
CA GLU A 73 9.51 0.63 11.36
C GLU A 73 8.05 1.05 11.17
N GLN A 74 7.61 1.32 9.93
CA GLN A 74 6.20 1.61 9.63
C GLN A 74 5.28 0.46 10.08
N LEU A 75 5.64 -0.79 9.78
CA LEU A 75 4.92 -1.99 10.22
C LEU A 75 4.92 -2.13 11.75
N THR A 76 6.05 -1.86 12.41
CA THR A 76 6.16 -1.88 13.87
C THR A 76 5.37 -0.73 14.52
N GLN A 77 5.25 0.44 13.87
CA GLN A 77 4.36 1.51 14.31
C GLN A 77 2.88 1.13 14.13
N LEU A 78 2.50 0.48 13.02
CA LEU A 78 1.14 0.00 12.77
C LEU A 78 0.70 -1.00 13.86
N LEU A 79 1.51 -2.03 14.12
CA LEU A 79 1.27 -3.03 15.15
C LEU A 79 1.19 -2.42 16.57
N ARG A 80 2.03 -1.42 16.89
CA ARG A 80 1.99 -0.72 18.18
C ARG A 80 0.80 0.22 18.35
N ARG A 81 0.23 0.76 17.26
CA ARG A 81 -0.95 1.66 17.31
C ARG A 81 -2.27 0.91 17.39
N HIS A 82 -2.34 -0.30 16.82
CA HIS A 82 -3.58 -1.07 16.73
C HIS A 82 -3.41 -2.54 17.16
N PRO A 83 -2.82 -2.81 18.34
CA PRO A 83 -2.56 -4.18 18.80
C PRO A 83 -3.84 -5.01 18.89
N ASP A 84 -4.98 -4.39 19.22
CA ASP A 84 -6.26 -5.08 19.38
C ASP A 84 -6.90 -5.53 18.05
N LEU A 85 -6.40 -5.02 16.91
CA LEU A 85 -6.94 -5.28 15.57
C LEU A 85 -5.93 -5.95 14.62
N ILE A 86 -4.64 -5.89 14.92
CA ILE A 86 -3.56 -6.31 14.02
C ILE A 86 -2.53 -7.13 14.81
N GLU A 87 -2.11 -8.26 14.27
CA GLU A 87 -1.05 -9.09 14.83
C GLU A 87 0.03 -9.42 13.79
N PRO A 88 1.27 -9.75 14.22
CA PRO A 88 2.30 -10.23 13.31
C PRO A 88 2.14 -11.73 13.02
N ASP A 89 2.36 -12.12 11.77
CA ASP A 89 2.64 -13.51 11.41
C ASP A 89 4.02 -13.96 11.98
N PRO A 90 4.37 -15.26 11.92
CA PRO A 90 5.66 -15.77 12.39
C PRO A 90 6.92 -15.20 11.70
N ARG A 91 6.76 -14.36 10.67
CA ARG A 91 7.82 -13.65 9.95
C ARG A 91 7.78 -12.14 10.18
N GLY A 92 6.87 -11.64 11.02
CA GLY A 92 6.68 -10.23 11.35
C GLY A 92 5.77 -9.44 10.40
N ALA A 93 5.13 -10.08 9.41
CA ALA A 93 4.21 -9.41 8.49
C ALA A 93 2.85 -9.14 9.17
N PRO A 94 2.20 -7.98 8.97
CA PRO A 94 0.93 -7.68 9.62
C PRO A 94 -0.22 -8.51 9.04
N ALA A 95 -1.14 -8.93 9.90
CA ALA A 95 -2.42 -9.53 9.55
C ALA A 95 -3.53 -9.00 10.47
N VAL A 96 -4.78 -9.08 10.03
CA VAL A 96 -5.93 -8.84 10.91
C VAL A 96 -5.90 -9.87 12.05
N ARG A 97 -5.96 -9.38 13.29
CA ARG A 97 -5.87 -10.23 14.48
C ARG A 97 -7.00 -11.25 14.52
N ASN A 98 -6.67 -12.48 14.90
CA ASN A 98 -7.58 -13.60 15.09
C ASN A 98 -8.33 -14.03 13.82
N GLU A 99 -7.82 -13.73 12.61
CA GLU A 99 -8.48 -14.08 11.34
C GLU A 99 -7.61 -14.96 10.43
N ILE A 100 -8.14 -16.16 10.12
CA ILE A 100 -7.62 -17.07 9.10
C ILE A 100 -8.53 -17.00 7.86
N LEU A 101 -7.94 -16.80 6.69
CA LEU A 101 -8.62 -16.93 5.41
C LEU A 101 -8.55 -18.38 4.92
N ALA A 102 -9.70 -18.96 4.59
CA ALA A 102 -9.83 -20.22 3.88
C ALA A 102 -10.30 -19.95 2.44
N SER A 103 -9.50 -20.36 1.46
CA SER A 103 -9.78 -20.18 0.03
C SER A 103 -10.47 -21.41 -0.57
N SER A 104 -11.75 -21.25 -0.88
CA SER A 104 -12.66 -22.26 -1.44
C SER A 104 -12.59 -23.59 -0.67
N PRO A 105 -12.77 -23.58 0.68
CA PRO A 105 -12.64 -24.77 1.50
C PRO A 105 -13.73 -25.80 1.19
N SER A 106 -13.38 -27.09 1.36
CA SER A 106 -14.37 -28.17 1.31
C SER A 106 -15.25 -28.18 2.57
N PRO A 107 -16.44 -28.82 2.54
CA PRO A 107 -17.24 -29.05 3.74
C PRO A 107 -16.46 -29.74 4.85
N ASP A 108 -15.63 -30.72 4.48
CA ASP A 108 -14.73 -31.43 5.39
C ASP A 108 -13.66 -30.52 6.00
N GLY A 109 -13.08 -29.60 5.21
CA GLY A 109 -12.12 -28.60 5.68
C GLY A 109 -12.75 -27.62 6.68
N LEU A 110 -14.00 -27.19 6.44
CA LEU A 110 -14.77 -26.39 7.40
C LEU A 110 -15.14 -27.19 8.65
N ALA A 111 -15.47 -28.48 8.53
CA ALA A 111 -15.68 -29.37 9.68
C ALA A 111 -14.39 -29.54 10.52
N ARG A 112 -13.23 -29.71 9.86
CA ARG A 112 -11.91 -29.75 10.51
C ARG A 112 -11.56 -28.42 11.22
N ALA A 113 -11.84 -27.28 10.58
CA ALA A 113 -11.69 -25.96 11.21
C ALA A 113 -12.58 -25.81 12.45
N THR A 114 -13.84 -26.25 12.35
CA THR A 114 -14.81 -26.21 13.47
C THR A 114 -14.36 -27.11 14.64
N ALA A 115 -13.82 -28.31 14.34
CA ALA A 115 -13.25 -29.22 15.34
C ALA A 115 -12.00 -28.65 16.04
N LEU A 116 -11.27 -27.72 15.41
CA LEU A 116 -10.17 -26.95 15.99
C LEU A 116 -10.63 -25.70 16.76
N GLY A 117 -11.94 -25.49 16.92
CA GLY A 117 -12.52 -24.35 17.63
C GLY A 117 -12.56 -23.05 16.82
N LEU A 118 -12.31 -23.09 15.51
CA LEU A 118 -12.48 -21.95 14.62
C LEU A 118 -13.95 -21.78 14.24
N THR A 119 -14.38 -20.54 14.00
CA THR A 119 -15.78 -20.24 13.64
C THR A 119 -15.86 -19.42 12.36
N VAL A 120 -16.79 -19.76 11.46
CA VAL A 120 -17.05 -18.95 10.25
C VAL A 120 -17.72 -17.64 10.67
N VAL A 121 -17.06 -16.51 10.41
CA VAL A 121 -17.59 -15.16 10.71
C VAL A 121 -17.93 -14.35 9.47
N ARG A 122 -17.30 -14.64 8.33
CA ARG A 122 -17.65 -14.06 7.02
C ARG A 122 -17.48 -15.10 5.92
N GLU A 123 -18.39 -15.11 4.95
CA GLU A 123 -18.24 -15.83 3.69
C GLU A 123 -18.40 -14.81 2.56
N GLN A 124 -17.43 -14.74 1.65
CA GLN A 124 -17.48 -13.91 0.47
C GLN A 124 -17.31 -14.76 -0.78
N ARG A 125 -18.36 -14.81 -1.61
CA ARG A 125 -18.30 -15.41 -2.95
C ARG A 125 -17.75 -14.40 -3.94
N LEU A 126 -16.71 -14.80 -4.65
CA LEU A 126 -16.11 -14.09 -5.77
C LEU A 126 -16.61 -14.83 -7.03
N GLU A 127 -17.91 -14.68 -7.31
CA GLU A 127 -18.64 -15.48 -8.32
C GLU A 127 -17.96 -15.38 -9.69
N GLU A 128 -17.48 -14.20 -10.05
CA GLU A 128 -16.83 -13.92 -11.32
C GLU A 128 -15.48 -14.63 -11.47
N LEU A 129 -14.92 -15.19 -10.37
CA LEU A 129 -13.60 -15.84 -10.29
C LEU A 129 -13.64 -17.34 -9.96
N ASP A 130 -14.84 -17.91 -9.76
CA ASP A 130 -15.05 -19.26 -9.21
C ASP A 130 -14.33 -19.48 -7.86
N GLN A 131 -14.28 -18.48 -6.98
CA GLN A 131 -13.64 -18.58 -5.66
C GLN A 131 -14.59 -18.15 -4.54
N THR A 132 -14.42 -18.75 -3.37
CA THR A 132 -15.04 -18.27 -2.12
C THR A 132 -13.94 -18.00 -1.10
N ILE A 133 -13.95 -16.85 -0.44
CA ILE A 133 -13.10 -16.56 0.72
C ILE A 133 -13.98 -16.74 1.97
N VAL A 134 -13.60 -17.66 2.85
CA VAL A 134 -14.24 -17.82 4.16
C VAL A 134 -13.29 -17.29 5.22
N VAL A 135 -13.76 -16.37 6.06
CA VAL A 135 -13.01 -15.87 7.22
C VAL A 135 -13.38 -16.69 8.44
N LEU A 136 -12.36 -17.35 8.99
CA LEU A 136 -12.41 -18.16 10.20
C LEU A 136 -11.86 -17.34 11.36
N ALA A 137 -12.70 -17.04 12.35
CA ALA A 137 -12.28 -16.40 13.59
C ALA A 137 -11.63 -17.40 14.54
N VAL A 138 -10.49 -16.98 15.09
CA VAL A 138 -9.71 -17.66 16.13
C VAL A 138 -10.21 -17.23 17.50
N PRO A 139 -10.41 -18.15 18.46
CA PRO A 139 -10.69 -17.78 19.84
C PRO A 139 -9.57 -16.90 20.42
N ALA A 140 -9.91 -15.78 21.06
CA ALA A 140 -8.94 -14.77 21.52
C ALA A 140 -7.97 -15.25 22.63
N SER A 141 -8.15 -16.46 23.15
CA SER A 141 -7.22 -17.15 24.07
C SER A 141 -6.22 -18.09 23.36
N ALA A 142 -6.34 -18.27 22.05
CA ALA A 142 -5.51 -19.15 21.23
C ALA A 142 -4.56 -18.35 20.32
N SER A 143 -3.53 -19.01 19.79
CA SER A 143 -2.62 -18.42 18.81
C SER A 143 -3.10 -18.70 17.38
N THR A 144 -3.36 -17.65 16.60
CA THR A 144 -3.68 -17.73 15.16
C THR A 144 -2.65 -18.55 14.40
N ALA A 145 -1.35 -18.37 14.69
CA ALA A 145 -0.28 -19.12 14.05
C ALA A 145 -0.34 -20.63 14.37
N ALA A 146 -0.64 -20.99 15.62
CA ALA A 146 -0.74 -22.39 16.04
C ALA A 146 -1.97 -23.09 15.44
N LEU A 147 -3.14 -22.43 15.45
CA LEU A 147 -4.35 -22.99 14.84
C LEU A 147 -4.28 -23.05 13.31
N LEU A 148 -3.63 -22.08 12.66
CA LEU A 148 -3.35 -22.14 11.22
C LEU A 148 -2.43 -23.30 10.86
N ALA A 149 -1.40 -23.56 11.66
CA ALA A 149 -0.53 -24.72 11.48
C ALA A 149 -1.28 -26.04 11.69
N ALA A 150 -2.10 -26.12 12.75
CA ALA A 150 -2.94 -27.29 13.02
C ALA A 150 -3.97 -27.56 11.91
N LEU A 151 -4.62 -26.52 11.36
CA LEU A 151 -5.59 -26.64 10.28
C LEU A 151 -4.92 -27.09 8.97
N ARG A 152 -3.76 -26.53 8.62
CA ARG A 152 -2.95 -26.98 7.47
C ARG A 152 -2.47 -28.43 7.62
N ALA A 153 -2.21 -28.89 8.83
CA ALA A 153 -1.83 -30.28 9.10
C ALA A 153 -3.04 -31.25 9.07
N ALA A 154 -4.21 -30.79 9.51
CA ALA A 154 -5.45 -31.57 9.48
C ALA A 154 -6.07 -31.65 8.07
N ASP A 155 -5.85 -30.65 7.22
CA ASP A 155 -6.43 -30.55 5.88
C ASP A 155 -5.37 -30.14 4.82
N PRO A 156 -4.45 -31.04 4.42
CA PRO A 156 -3.28 -30.70 3.60
C PRO A 156 -3.59 -30.21 2.18
N ASP A 157 -4.71 -30.65 1.59
CA ASP A 157 -5.20 -30.20 0.28
C ASP A 157 -5.93 -28.84 0.35
N GLY A 158 -6.29 -28.42 1.57
CA GLY A 158 -6.98 -27.18 1.85
C GLY A 158 -6.07 -25.95 1.75
N SER A 159 -6.68 -24.77 1.74
CA SER A 159 -6.00 -23.52 1.39
C SER A 159 -6.21 -22.44 2.44
N TYR A 160 -5.38 -22.46 3.47
CA TYR A 160 -5.50 -21.60 4.63
C TYR A 160 -4.32 -20.65 4.75
N ASP A 161 -4.56 -19.39 5.12
CA ASP A 161 -3.51 -18.41 5.41
C ASP A 161 -4.01 -17.25 6.29
N PHE A 162 -3.11 -16.41 6.80
CA PHE A 162 -3.50 -15.19 7.53
C PHE A 162 -4.24 -14.18 6.63
N ASN A 163 -5.12 -13.35 7.22
CA ASN A 163 -5.67 -12.16 6.56
C ASN A 163 -4.63 -11.00 6.54
N HIS A 164 -3.53 -11.20 5.80
CA HIS A 164 -2.40 -10.26 5.74
C HIS A 164 -2.80 -8.87 5.25
N LEU A 165 -2.15 -7.82 5.77
CA LEU A 165 -2.32 -6.44 5.32
C LEU A 165 -1.22 -6.04 4.31
N TYR A 166 -1.61 -5.35 3.24
CA TYR A 166 -0.74 -4.80 2.21
C TYR A 166 -0.71 -3.28 2.33
N SER A 167 0.44 -2.65 2.09
CA SER A 167 0.57 -1.19 2.08
C SER A 167 0.57 -0.64 0.67
N SER A 168 0.14 0.61 0.48
CA SER A 168 0.61 1.43 -0.65
C SER A 168 2.15 1.42 -0.72
N SER A 169 2.73 1.59 -1.91
CA SER A 169 4.19 1.68 -2.08
C SER A 169 4.74 3.13 -2.10
N GLY A 170 3.96 4.12 -1.63
CA GLY A 170 4.41 5.51 -1.39
C GLY A 170 3.42 6.35 -0.58
N ASP A 171 3.74 7.62 -0.31
CA ASP A 171 3.03 8.51 0.66
C ASP A 171 2.31 9.73 0.03
N ALA A 172 1.16 10.17 0.60
CA ALA A 172 0.62 11.57 0.65
C ALA A 172 -0.81 11.63 1.31
N ALA A 173 -1.54 12.78 1.32
CA ALA A 173 -2.77 13.05 2.14
C ALA A 173 -4.10 13.49 1.38
N ARG A 174 -5.18 13.92 2.07
CA ARG A 174 -6.61 13.58 1.78
C ARG A 174 -7.64 14.71 1.36
N VAL A 175 -8.92 14.29 1.09
CA VAL A 175 -10.28 14.96 0.96
C VAL A 175 -10.93 15.24 -0.48
N PRO A 176 -12.25 15.59 -0.75
CA PRO A 176 -13.20 14.98 -1.79
C PRO A 176 -14.05 15.93 -2.75
N ALA A 177 -15.02 15.59 -3.69
CA ALA A 177 -15.50 14.40 -4.49
C ALA A 177 -16.65 14.60 -5.61
N ALA A 178 -16.45 14.25 -6.93
CA ALA A 178 -17.51 14.08 -8.00
C ALA A 178 -17.20 13.05 -9.16
N ALA A 179 -18.05 12.79 -10.20
CA ALA A 179 -17.82 11.71 -11.23
C ALA A 179 -18.65 11.72 -12.58
N PRO A 180 -18.10 11.21 -13.73
CA PRO A 180 -18.82 10.75 -14.95
C PRO A 180 -18.48 9.32 -15.54
N ARG A 181 -18.34 9.11 -16.89
CA ARG A 181 -18.83 7.91 -17.66
C ARG A 181 -17.91 7.15 -18.68
N ASN A 182 -18.29 5.88 -18.94
CA ASN A 182 -17.74 4.77 -19.78
C ASN A 182 -16.97 5.02 -21.11
N GLY A 183 -16.11 4.03 -21.42
CA GLY A 183 -15.12 3.89 -22.50
C GLY A 183 -14.26 2.63 -22.23
N ALA A 184 -13.14 2.41 -22.92
CA ALA A 184 -12.21 1.30 -22.62
C ALA A 184 -11.48 1.57 -21.29
N ALA A 185 -11.73 0.75 -20.26
CA ALA A 185 -11.47 1.11 -18.86
C ALA A 185 -10.15 0.57 -18.27
N VAL A 186 -9.59 1.31 -17.31
CA VAL A 186 -8.48 0.88 -16.45
C VAL A 186 -8.91 0.78 -14.99
N GLY A 187 -8.46 -0.28 -14.31
CA GLY A 187 -8.74 -0.52 -12.90
C GLY A 187 -7.66 0.06 -12.00
N LEU A 188 -8.04 0.46 -10.79
CA LEU A 188 -7.13 0.87 -9.73
C LEU A 188 -7.57 0.24 -8.42
N VAL A 189 -6.66 -0.50 -7.79
CA VAL A 189 -6.81 -1.07 -6.44
C VAL A 189 -5.80 -0.37 -5.54
N ASP A 190 -6.29 0.58 -4.73
CA ASP A 190 -5.46 1.47 -3.92
C ASP A 190 -6.28 2.03 -2.73
N SER A 191 -5.80 3.12 -2.14
CA SER A 191 -6.53 4.06 -1.30
C SER A 191 -7.45 4.98 -2.12
N GLY A 192 -8.37 5.68 -1.45
CA GLY A 192 -9.36 6.51 -2.12
C GLY A 192 -8.80 7.61 -3.02
N VAL A 193 -9.53 7.92 -4.10
CA VAL A 193 -9.23 8.98 -5.07
C VAL A 193 -9.98 10.25 -4.70
N ASP A 194 -9.35 11.43 -4.80
CA ASP A 194 -10.04 12.72 -4.85
C ASP A 194 -10.45 13.04 -6.28
N THR A 195 -11.74 13.00 -6.54
CA THR A 195 -12.32 13.19 -7.86
C THR A 195 -12.90 14.59 -8.07
N ASP A 196 -12.89 15.47 -7.05
CA ASP A 196 -13.08 16.93 -7.25
C ASP A 196 -11.75 17.63 -7.56
N HIS A 197 -10.63 16.93 -7.43
CA HIS A 197 -9.32 17.45 -7.78
C HIS A 197 -9.34 18.06 -9.20
N PRO A 198 -8.80 19.27 -9.45
CA PRO A 198 -8.87 19.92 -10.77
C PRO A 198 -8.28 19.11 -11.93
N ALA A 199 -7.34 18.20 -11.64
CA ALA A 199 -6.78 17.26 -12.61
C ALA A 199 -7.63 15.99 -12.85
N LEU A 200 -8.76 15.82 -12.15
CA LEU A 200 -9.66 14.66 -12.28
C LEU A 200 -11.13 15.06 -12.52
N ALA A 201 -11.46 16.36 -12.48
CA ALA A 201 -12.81 16.89 -12.70
C ALA A 201 -13.45 16.50 -14.06
N GLY A 202 -12.64 16.19 -15.08
CA GLY A 202 -13.11 15.66 -16.37
C GLY A 202 -13.09 14.13 -16.49
N ALA A 203 -12.45 13.42 -15.56
CA ALA A 203 -12.13 12.00 -15.70
C ALA A 203 -13.28 11.10 -15.21
N SER A 204 -13.64 10.08 -16.01
CA SER A 204 -14.68 9.11 -15.67
C SER A 204 -14.28 8.17 -14.53
N VAL A 205 -14.50 8.56 -13.28
CA VAL A 205 -14.18 7.71 -12.11
C VAL A 205 -15.41 6.99 -11.53
N ARG A 206 -15.48 5.67 -11.72
CA ARG A 206 -16.41 4.80 -10.99
C ARG A 206 -15.73 4.26 -9.74
N ARG A 207 -16.32 4.49 -8.57
CA ARG A 207 -15.75 4.11 -7.27
C ARG A 207 -16.37 2.83 -6.69
N TRP A 208 -15.56 2.07 -5.97
CA TRP A 208 -15.96 0.93 -5.15
C TRP A 208 -15.26 0.96 -3.79
N GLY A 209 -15.82 0.23 -2.82
CA GLY A 209 -15.35 0.16 -1.45
C GLY A 209 -16.11 1.11 -0.51
N CYS A 210 -15.77 1.05 0.77
CA CYS A 210 -16.12 2.03 1.80
C CYS A 210 -17.61 2.40 1.91
N ASN A 211 -18.52 1.47 1.60
CA ASN A 211 -19.98 1.69 1.52
C ASN A 211 -20.37 2.88 0.61
N GLY A 212 -19.58 3.13 -0.45
CA GLY A 212 -19.79 4.21 -1.41
C GLY A 212 -19.29 5.60 -0.96
N ALA A 213 -18.96 5.77 0.32
CA ALA A 213 -18.36 7.01 0.83
C ALA A 213 -16.98 7.23 0.18
N GLN A 214 -16.72 8.44 -0.32
CA GLN A 214 -15.39 8.75 -0.83
C GLN A 214 -14.44 9.04 0.34
N LYS A 215 -13.28 8.38 0.33
CA LYS A 215 -12.26 8.49 1.38
C LYS A 215 -10.88 8.88 0.81
N PRO A 216 -10.75 10.03 0.11
CA PRO A 216 -9.57 10.33 -0.71
C PRO A 216 -8.25 10.33 0.04
N HIS A 217 -7.18 10.00 -0.67
CA HIS A 217 -5.84 9.86 -0.13
C HIS A 217 -4.79 10.24 -1.18
N SER A 218 -3.60 10.63 -0.70
CA SER A 218 -2.40 10.90 -1.51
C SER A 218 -2.16 9.87 -2.58
N HIS A 219 -1.98 8.64 -2.12
CA HIS A 219 -1.53 7.59 -3.00
C HIS A 219 -2.55 7.30 -4.11
N GLY A 220 -3.82 7.06 -3.76
CA GLY A 220 -4.92 6.83 -4.69
C GLY A 220 -5.11 7.98 -5.68
N THR A 221 -5.17 9.23 -5.22
CA THR A 221 -5.35 10.41 -6.10
C THR A 221 -4.16 10.63 -7.03
N ALA A 222 -2.93 10.47 -6.51
CA ALA A 222 -1.72 10.67 -7.30
C ALA A 222 -1.55 9.57 -8.37
N VAL A 223 -1.91 8.33 -8.06
CA VAL A 223 -1.91 7.20 -9.01
C VAL A 223 -3.05 7.36 -10.02
N ALA A 224 -4.26 7.72 -9.59
CA ALA A 224 -5.40 8.01 -10.46
C ALA A 224 -5.12 9.15 -11.46
N ALA A 225 -4.47 10.23 -11.03
CA ALA A 225 -4.10 11.33 -11.91
C ALA A 225 -3.02 10.93 -12.93
N LEU A 226 -2.06 10.07 -12.57
CA LEU A 226 -1.09 9.52 -13.54
C LEU A 226 -1.74 8.57 -14.54
N LEU A 227 -2.81 7.85 -14.15
CA LEU A 227 -3.63 7.07 -15.08
C LEU A 227 -4.43 7.98 -16.03
N VAL A 228 -5.38 8.76 -15.48
CA VAL A 228 -6.49 9.38 -16.23
C VAL A 228 -6.62 10.90 -16.05
N GLY A 229 -5.63 11.57 -15.43
CA GLY A 229 -5.78 12.98 -15.07
C GLY A 229 -5.61 13.95 -16.24
N GLN A 230 -6.36 15.06 -16.24
CA GLN A 230 -6.25 16.13 -17.24
C GLN A 230 -6.56 17.51 -16.63
N ALA A 231 -5.65 18.46 -16.84
CA ALA A 231 -5.83 19.91 -16.64
C ALA A 231 -4.85 20.66 -17.57
N ASP A 232 -4.94 22.00 -17.66
CA ASP A 232 -4.12 22.88 -18.53
C ASP A 232 -2.66 22.43 -18.71
N ARG A 233 -1.97 22.16 -17.59
CA ARG A 233 -0.55 21.77 -17.57
C ARG A 233 -0.27 20.38 -17.04
N PHE A 234 -1.31 19.56 -16.85
CA PHE A 234 -1.21 18.23 -16.28
C PHE A 234 -1.93 17.20 -17.16
N ARG A 235 -1.23 16.15 -17.59
CA ARG A 235 -1.83 15.07 -18.40
C ARG A 235 -1.28 13.72 -17.95
N GLY A 236 -2.16 12.86 -17.45
CA GLY A 236 -1.92 11.44 -17.24
C GLY A 236 -1.71 10.70 -18.57
N ALA A 237 -1.41 9.42 -18.45
CA ALA A 237 -1.08 8.58 -19.60
C ALA A 237 -2.28 8.31 -20.53
N ALA A 238 -3.48 8.16 -19.98
CA ALA A 238 -4.72 7.90 -20.72
C ALA A 238 -5.91 8.70 -20.14
N PRO A 239 -5.97 10.04 -20.32
CA PRO A 239 -7.02 10.87 -19.70
C PRO A 239 -8.43 10.59 -20.21
N ASP A 240 -8.56 10.12 -21.45
CA ASP A 240 -9.82 9.79 -22.10
C ASP A 240 -10.37 8.39 -21.69
N THR A 241 -9.65 7.68 -20.79
CA THR A 241 -10.00 6.33 -20.30
C THR A 241 -10.78 6.40 -18.97
N PRO A 242 -11.88 5.64 -18.80
CA PRO A 242 -12.52 5.48 -17.51
C PRO A 242 -11.63 4.78 -16.48
N LEU A 243 -11.68 5.30 -15.26
CA LEU A 243 -11.05 4.72 -14.08
C LEU A 243 -12.08 3.98 -13.22
N TYR A 244 -11.79 2.72 -12.92
CA TYR A 244 -12.54 1.90 -11.97
C TYR A 244 -11.72 1.79 -10.67
N ALA A 245 -11.97 2.69 -9.72
CA ALA A 245 -11.17 2.86 -8.51
C ALA A 245 -11.81 2.17 -7.29
N ALA A 246 -11.17 1.11 -6.82
CA ALA A 246 -11.46 0.44 -5.56
C ALA A 246 -10.61 1.03 -4.43
N ASP A 247 -11.25 1.66 -3.44
CA ASP A 247 -10.61 1.97 -2.16
C ASP A 247 -10.69 0.73 -1.25
N ILE A 248 -9.56 0.06 -1.06
CA ILE A 248 -9.44 -1.11 -0.17
C ILE A 248 -9.07 -0.71 1.27
N TYR A 249 -8.67 0.54 1.51
CA TYR A 249 -8.15 0.97 2.81
C TYR A 249 -9.26 1.53 3.69
N CYS A 250 -10.12 2.38 3.13
CA CYS A 250 -11.29 2.95 3.81
C CYS A 250 -11.02 3.58 5.19
N ASP A 251 -9.79 4.05 5.44
CA ASP A 251 -9.28 4.50 6.75
C ASP A 251 -9.35 3.46 7.88
N SER A 252 -9.56 2.19 7.56
CA SER A 252 -9.49 1.13 8.56
C SER A 252 -8.02 0.81 8.88
N PRO A 253 -7.66 0.59 10.17
CA PRO A 253 -6.39 -0.04 10.52
C PRO A 253 -6.20 -1.43 9.89
N THR A 254 -7.31 -2.12 9.61
CA THR A 254 -7.37 -3.41 8.90
C THR A 254 -7.60 -3.25 7.39
N GLY A 255 -7.39 -2.03 6.86
CA GLY A 255 -7.52 -1.70 5.45
C GLY A 255 -6.37 -2.27 4.62
N GLY A 256 -6.66 -2.61 3.36
CA GLY A 256 -5.71 -3.28 2.48
C GLY A 256 -5.48 -4.76 2.80
N SER A 257 -6.45 -5.44 3.42
CA SER A 257 -6.34 -6.87 3.73
C SER A 257 -6.41 -7.75 2.47
N ALA A 258 -5.85 -8.96 2.54
CA ALA A 258 -5.90 -9.94 1.45
C ALA A 258 -7.34 -10.26 0.99
N GLU A 259 -8.29 -10.30 1.94
CA GLU A 259 -9.73 -10.39 1.69
C GLU A 259 -10.27 -9.18 0.89
N GLN A 260 -9.94 -7.95 1.31
CA GLN A 260 -10.40 -6.72 0.66
C GLN A 260 -9.80 -6.54 -0.75
N ILE A 261 -8.56 -6.97 -0.98
CA ILE A 261 -7.96 -7.04 -2.32
C ILE A 261 -8.68 -8.09 -3.16
N GLY A 262 -9.02 -9.26 -2.58
CA GLY A 262 -9.83 -10.28 -3.23
C GLY A 262 -11.19 -9.75 -3.70
N ALA A 263 -11.87 -9.01 -2.81
CA ALA A 263 -13.13 -8.34 -3.08
C ALA A 263 -13.03 -7.30 -4.21
N ALA A 264 -11.99 -6.47 -4.19
CA ALA A 264 -11.74 -5.45 -5.22
C ALA A 264 -11.44 -6.06 -6.61
N LEU A 265 -10.66 -7.14 -6.65
CA LEU A 265 -10.35 -7.86 -7.89
C LEU A 265 -11.59 -8.54 -8.48
N ALA A 266 -12.44 -9.15 -7.65
CA ALA A 266 -13.71 -9.73 -8.10
C ALA A 266 -14.69 -8.66 -8.61
N TRP A 267 -14.75 -7.48 -7.97
CA TRP A 267 -15.49 -6.35 -8.52
C TRP A 267 -14.99 -5.96 -9.91
N LEU A 268 -13.68 -5.77 -10.08
CA LEU A 268 -13.08 -5.42 -11.39
C LEU A 268 -13.27 -6.53 -12.45
N ALA A 269 -13.40 -7.79 -12.03
CA ALA A 269 -13.81 -8.89 -12.89
C ALA A 269 -15.26 -8.76 -13.39
N ARG A 270 -16.21 -8.46 -12.48
CA ARG A 270 -17.62 -8.19 -12.84
C ARG A 270 -17.76 -7.04 -13.83
N GLU A 271 -17.02 -5.97 -13.59
CA GLU A 271 -17.02 -4.80 -14.45
C GLU A 271 -16.24 -5.00 -15.76
N ARG A 272 -15.66 -6.20 -15.99
CA ARG A 272 -14.89 -6.58 -17.18
C ARG A 272 -13.76 -5.59 -17.49
N VAL A 273 -13.02 -5.17 -16.47
CA VAL A 273 -11.87 -4.26 -16.61
C VAL A 273 -10.64 -5.05 -17.05
N GLY A 274 -10.17 -4.82 -18.28
CA GLY A 274 -9.08 -5.61 -18.87
C GLY A 274 -7.72 -5.43 -18.20
N VAL A 275 -7.35 -4.19 -17.85
CA VAL A 275 -6.06 -3.86 -17.20
C VAL A 275 -6.28 -3.23 -15.84
N ILE A 276 -5.59 -3.72 -14.81
CA ILE A 276 -5.80 -3.33 -13.41
C ILE A 276 -4.46 -2.96 -12.75
N ASN A 277 -4.35 -1.74 -12.25
CA ASN A 277 -3.21 -1.26 -11.49
C ASN A 277 -3.31 -1.57 -9.99
N LEU A 278 -2.23 -2.10 -9.43
CA LEU A 278 -2.04 -2.50 -8.03
C LEU A 278 -0.76 -1.84 -7.49
N SER A 279 -0.82 -0.56 -7.10
CA SER A 279 0.33 0.19 -6.57
C SER A 279 0.63 -0.14 -5.09
N LEU A 280 0.30 -1.36 -4.66
CA LEU A 280 0.41 -1.88 -3.30
C LEU A 280 1.42 -3.04 -3.21
N VAL A 281 1.98 -3.26 -2.02
CA VAL A 281 2.96 -4.31 -1.73
C VAL A 281 2.78 -4.92 -0.34
N GLY A 282 3.04 -6.22 -0.22
CA GLY A 282 2.94 -6.98 1.02
C GLY A 282 3.50 -8.41 0.89
N PRO A 283 3.26 -9.26 1.91
CA PRO A 283 3.84 -10.60 1.99
C PRO A 283 3.26 -11.57 0.94
N PRO A 284 3.90 -12.73 0.71
CA PRO A 284 3.27 -13.83 -0.01
C PRO A 284 2.06 -14.33 0.79
N ASN A 285 0.92 -14.45 0.10
CA ASN A 285 -0.34 -14.94 0.67
C ASN A 285 -1.03 -15.93 -0.28
N GLU A 286 -1.37 -17.12 0.21
CA GLU A 286 -1.95 -18.18 -0.64
C GLU A 286 -3.33 -17.80 -1.19
N THR A 287 -4.16 -17.13 -0.37
CA THR A 287 -5.49 -16.67 -0.78
C THR A 287 -5.41 -15.65 -1.92
N LEU A 288 -4.60 -14.59 -1.75
CA LEU A 288 -4.40 -13.61 -2.82
C LEU A 288 -3.76 -14.23 -4.08
N ARG A 289 -2.84 -15.20 -3.93
CA ARG A 289 -2.25 -15.92 -5.06
C ARG A 289 -3.32 -16.64 -5.90
N ARG A 290 -4.32 -17.26 -5.27
CA ARG A 290 -5.43 -17.95 -5.97
C ARG A 290 -6.34 -16.98 -6.71
N VAL A 291 -6.68 -15.84 -6.09
CA VAL A 291 -7.44 -14.76 -6.75
C VAL A 291 -6.67 -14.22 -7.96
N VAL A 292 -5.38 -13.88 -7.79
CA VAL A 292 -4.50 -13.40 -8.87
C VAL A 292 -4.42 -14.41 -10.02
N ALA A 293 -4.25 -15.70 -9.72
CA ALA A 293 -4.26 -16.75 -10.74
C ALA A 293 -5.63 -16.93 -11.42
N ALA A 294 -6.76 -16.65 -10.74
CA ALA A 294 -8.07 -16.61 -11.38
C ALA A 294 -8.20 -15.43 -12.35
N MET A 295 -7.78 -14.22 -11.95
CA MET A 295 -7.77 -13.02 -12.82
C MET A 295 -6.94 -13.24 -14.09
N VAL A 296 -5.69 -13.71 -13.95
CA VAL A 296 -4.77 -13.93 -15.10
C VAL A 296 -5.31 -15.00 -16.05
N ARG A 297 -5.85 -16.12 -15.54
CA ARG A 297 -6.47 -17.17 -16.38
C ARG A 297 -7.69 -16.67 -17.17
N ARG A 298 -8.39 -15.66 -16.66
CA ARG A 298 -9.54 -15.00 -17.29
C ARG A 298 -9.15 -13.89 -18.28
N GLY A 299 -7.86 -13.66 -18.51
CA GLY A 299 -7.37 -12.69 -19.49
C GLY A 299 -7.29 -11.25 -18.97
N HIS A 300 -7.31 -11.03 -17.65
CA HIS A 300 -6.96 -9.73 -17.08
C HIS A 300 -5.44 -9.54 -17.05
N LEU A 301 -4.96 -8.33 -17.32
CA LEU A 301 -3.60 -7.90 -17.01
C LEU A 301 -3.58 -7.20 -15.65
N LEU A 302 -2.97 -7.84 -14.65
CA LEU A 302 -2.66 -7.21 -13.37
C LEU A 302 -1.28 -6.56 -13.48
N VAL A 303 -1.20 -5.27 -13.18
CA VAL A 303 0.02 -4.45 -13.25
C VAL A 303 0.34 -3.95 -11.85
N ALA A 304 1.51 -4.28 -11.31
CA ALA A 304 1.81 -4.07 -9.89
C ALA A 304 3.19 -3.47 -9.65
N ALA A 305 3.31 -2.62 -8.63
CA ALA A 305 4.58 -2.07 -8.20
C ALA A 305 5.46 -3.17 -7.56
N VAL A 306 6.75 -3.26 -7.93
CA VAL A 306 7.66 -4.26 -7.33
C VAL A 306 8.11 -3.93 -5.91
N GLY A 307 7.88 -2.70 -5.43
CA GLY A 307 8.26 -2.23 -4.10
C GLY A 307 9.53 -1.39 -4.07
N ASN A 308 9.78 -0.75 -2.93
CA ASN A 308 10.77 0.31 -2.74
C ASN A 308 11.68 0.03 -1.53
N ASP A 309 11.83 -1.23 -1.15
CA ASP A 309 12.50 -1.67 0.09
C ASP A 309 14.03 -1.81 -0.07
N GLY A 310 14.55 -1.56 -1.28
CA GLY A 310 15.94 -1.75 -1.69
C GLY A 310 16.12 -2.89 -2.72
N PRO A 311 17.23 -2.91 -3.47
CA PRO A 311 17.44 -3.82 -4.59
C PRO A 311 17.72 -5.28 -4.18
N ALA A 312 18.01 -5.51 -2.90
CA ALA A 312 18.23 -6.82 -2.30
C ALA A 312 17.10 -7.25 -1.34
N ALA A 313 15.99 -6.50 -1.32
CA ALA A 313 14.83 -6.86 -0.50
C ALA A 313 14.16 -8.16 -1.01
N PRO A 314 13.52 -8.95 -0.12
CA PRO A 314 12.76 -10.12 -0.52
C PRO A 314 11.64 -9.79 -1.53
N PRO A 315 11.26 -10.71 -2.44
CA PRO A 315 10.20 -10.47 -3.41
C PRO A 315 8.87 -10.08 -2.76
N LEU A 316 8.28 -8.96 -3.21
CA LEU A 316 7.02 -8.42 -2.71
C LEU A 316 5.85 -8.74 -3.65
N TYR A 317 4.66 -8.83 -3.07
CA TYR A 317 3.44 -9.29 -3.73
C TYR A 317 2.38 -8.18 -3.77
N PRO A 318 1.55 -8.09 -4.83
CA PRO A 318 1.30 -9.12 -5.84
C PRO A 318 2.28 -9.17 -7.03
N ALA A 319 3.21 -8.23 -7.19
CA ALA A 319 4.10 -8.17 -8.35
C ALA A 319 4.92 -9.45 -8.60
N SER A 320 5.28 -10.19 -7.54
CA SER A 320 6.03 -11.45 -7.64
C SER A 320 5.16 -12.71 -7.86
N TYR A 321 3.85 -12.58 -8.14
CA TYR A 321 3.02 -13.73 -8.53
C TYR A 321 3.14 -14.02 -10.05
N PRO A 322 3.15 -15.31 -10.47
CA PRO A 322 3.21 -15.68 -11.88
C PRO A 322 2.09 -15.04 -12.71
N GLY A 323 2.47 -14.38 -13.81
CA GLY A 323 1.54 -13.72 -14.73
C GLY A 323 1.14 -12.29 -14.37
N VAL A 324 1.64 -11.74 -13.26
CA VAL A 324 1.52 -10.31 -12.94
C VAL A 324 2.62 -9.52 -13.69
N VAL A 325 2.27 -8.33 -14.18
CA VAL A 325 3.21 -7.38 -14.79
C VAL A 325 3.85 -6.56 -13.66
N GLY A 326 4.98 -7.03 -13.13
CA GLY A 326 5.75 -6.28 -12.15
C GLY A 326 6.47 -5.09 -12.78
N VAL A 327 6.27 -3.90 -12.20
CA VAL A 327 6.79 -2.62 -12.70
C VAL A 327 7.79 -2.01 -11.74
N SER A 328 9.01 -1.79 -12.24
CA SER A 328 10.08 -1.03 -11.62
C SER A 328 10.03 0.46 -12.02
N ALA A 329 10.89 1.29 -11.43
CA ALA A 329 10.90 2.74 -11.64
C ALA A 329 12.27 3.25 -12.11
N VAL A 330 12.26 4.29 -12.94
CA VAL A 330 13.44 5.06 -13.35
C VAL A 330 13.33 6.56 -13.04
N ASP A 331 14.48 7.23 -13.00
CA ASP A 331 14.59 8.69 -12.95
C ASP A 331 14.42 9.34 -14.34
N ARG A 332 14.52 10.68 -14.41
CA ARG A 332 14.41 11.45 -15.66
C ARG A 332 15.46 11.09 -16.73
N ASN A 333 16.53 10.40 -16.34
CA ASN A 333 17.67 10.02 -17.19
C ASN A 333 17.60 8.53 -17.57
N GLY A 334 16.49 7.82 -17.24
CA GLY A 334 16.33 6.39 -17.47
C GLY A 334 17.06 5.50 -16.47
N ARG A 335 17.62 6.04 -15.38
CA ARG A 335 18.39 5.25 -14.42
C ARG A 335 17.45 4.56 -13.42
N PRO A 336 17.58 3.24 -13.16
CA PRO A 336 16.77 2.55 -12.17
C PRO A 336 16.89 3.19 -10.80
N LEU A 337 15.76 3.35 -10.10
CA LEU A 337 15.77 3.95 -8.77
C LEU A 337 16.51 3.02 -7.78
N PRO A 338 17.40 3.56 -6.93
CA PRO A 338 18.21 2.74 -6.02
C PRO A 338 17.40 2.11 -4.87
N GLU A 339 16.15 2.54 -4.64
CA GLU A 339 15.21 1.87 -3.75
C GLU A 339 14.40 0.74 -4.40
N ALA A 340 14.29 0.70 -5.74
CA ALA A 340 13.39 -0.23 -6.41
C ALA A 340 13.87 -1.67 -6.22
N ALA A 341 12.94 -2.54 -5.81
CA ALA A 341 13.21 -3.97 -5.68
C ALA A 341 13.60 -4.58 -7.04
N ARG A 342 14.54 -5.54 -7.03
CA ARG A 342 15.09 -6.15 -8.25
C ARG A 342 14.85 -7.65 -8.27
N GLY A 343 14.89 -8.23 -9.48
CA GLY A 343 14.79 -9.67 -9.71
C GLY A 343 13.82 -10.05 -10.84
N PRO A 344 13.51 -11.35 -11.00
CA PRO A 344 12.73 -11.89 -12.10
C PRO A 344 11.25 -11.43 -12.12
N GLN A 345 10.78 -10.79 -11.06
CA GLN A 345 9.46 -10.16 -11.00
C GLN A 345 9.37 -8.86 -11.84
N VAL A 346 10.50 -8.23 -12.20
CA VAL A 346 10.49 -7.00 -13.02
C VAL A 346 10.25 -7.34 -14.48
N MET A 347 9.08 -6.96 -15.01
CA MET A 347 8.75 -7.10 -16.43
C MET A 347 9.06 -5.83 -17.23
N PHE A 348 8.84 -4.65 -16.64
CA PHE A 348 9.11 -3.35 -17.25
C PHE A 348 9.60 -2.34 -16.20
N ALA A 349 10.18 -1.22 -16.66
CA ALA A 349 10.26 0.00 -15.86
C ALA A 349 9.58 1.18 -16.55
N ALA A 350 9.12 2.16 -15.77
CA ALA A 350 8.58 3.42 -16.27
C ALA A 350 9.04 4.59 -15.38
N PRO A 351 8.86 5.86 -15.78
CA PRO A 351 9.20 7.00 -14.93
C PRO A 351 8.50 6.93 -13.56
N GLY A 352 9.28 7.05 -12.49
CA GLY A 352 8.78 6.97 -11.11
C GLY A 352 9.51 7.89 -10.14
N SER A 353 10.19 8.93 -10.63
CA SER A 353 10.93 9.90 -9.82
C SER A 353 11.11 11.22 -10.57
N GLN A 354 11.37 12.31 -9.85
CA GLN A 354 11.54 13.67 -10.41
C GLN A 354 10.37 14.05 -11.33
N MET A 355 9.17 13.71 -10.84
CA MET A 355 7.88 13.87 -11.50
C MET A 355 6.86 14.39 -10.50
N VAL A 356 5.76 14.95 -10.98
CA VAL A 356 4.70 15.56 -10.19
C VAL A 356 3.37 14.87 -10.46
N SER A 357 2.52 14.75 -9.43
CA SER A 357 1.12 14.30 -9.58
C SER A 357 0.17 15.13 -8.72
N ALA A 358 -1.13 14.93 -8.94
CA ALA A 358 -2.21 15.48 -8.14
C ALA A 358 -2.07 15.11 -6.66
N ALA A 359 -2.45 16.04 -5.78
CA ALA A 359 -2.66 15.77 -4.38
C ALA A 359 -3.77 16.70 -3.84
N PRO A 360 -4.72 16.21 -3.04
CA PRO A 360 -5.74 17.01 -2.39
C PRO A 360 -5.21 18.21 -1.59
N GLY A 361 -6.07 19.22 -1.49
CA GLY A 361 -5.81 20.47 -0.79
C GLY A 361 -4.81 21.37 -1.51
N ALA A 362 -4.07 22.17 -0.76
CA ALA A 362 -3.09 23.12 -1.27
C ALA A 362 -1.66 22.77 -0.80
N PRO A 363 -0.65 22.80 -1.69
CA PRO A 363 -0.76 22.92 -3.14
C PRO A 363 -1.41 21.66 -3.77
N PRO A 364 -2.19 21.81 -4.87
CA PRO A 364 -2.89 20.70 -5.52
C PRO A 364 -1.98 19.72 -6.28
N TYR A 365 -0.67 19.99 -6.32
CA TYR A 365 0.29 19.13 -6.99
C TYR A 365 1.53 18.96 -6.13
N ARG A 366 2.03 17.72 -6.06
CA ARG A 366 3.20 17.34 -5.25
C ARG A 366 4.13 16.45 -6.06
N GLN A 367 5.42 16.57 -5.79
CA GLN A 367 6.40 15.65 -6.37
C GLN A 367 6.19 14.24 -5.80
N VAL A 368 6.28 13.24 -6.66
CA VAL A 368 6.06 11.82 -6.31
C VAL A 368 7.26 10.97 -6.72
N ARG A 369 7.48 9.88 -5.99
CA ARG A 369 8.69 9.04 -6.11
C ARG A 369 8.44 7.62 -5.62
N GLY A 370 8.80 6.62 -6.42
CA GLY A 370 8.65 5.19 -6.12
C GLY A 370 7.92 4.38 -7.21
N THR A 371 8.03 3.05 -7.14
CA THR A 371 7.43 2.10 -8.09
C THR A 371 5.90 2.18 -8.21
N SER A 372 5.20 2.64 -7.17
CA SER A 372 3.76 2.96 -7.18
C SER A 372 3.34 3.96 -8.25
N PHE A 373 4.22 4.88 -8.64
CA PHE A 373 3.94 5.93 -9.63
C PHE A 373 4.39 5.55 -11.04
N ALA A 374 5.22 4.51 -11.18
CA ALA A 374 5.59 3.90 -12.46
C ALA A 374 4.56 2.87 -12.96
N ALA A 375 4.05 2.03 -12.06
CA ALA A 375 2.99 1.05 -12.34
C ALA A 375 1.77 1.61 -13.13
N PRO A 376 1.16 2.77 -12.77
CA PRO A 376 0.03 3.31 -13.52
C PRO A 376 0.36 3.67 -14.96
N LEU A 377 1.58 4.14 -15.25
CA LEU A 377 1.98 4.50 -16.61
C LEU A 377 1.98 3.25 -17.52
N VAL A 378 2.45 2.10 -16.99
CA VAL A 378 2.40 0.80 -17.68
C VAL A 378 0.96 0.31 -17.85
N ALA A 379 0.11 0.45 -16.83
CA ALA A 379 -1.29 0.05 -16.92
C ALA A 379 -2.07 0.86 -17.97
N ALA A 380 -1.86 2.18 -18.02
CA ALA A 380 -2.46 3.06 -19.02
C ALA A 380 -1.94 2.82 -20.45
N LEU A 381 -0.68 2.43 -20.64
CA LEU A 381 -0.14 2.02 -21.95
C LEU A 381 -0.75 0.70 -22.46
N LEU A 382 -1.19 -0.18 -21.56
CA LEU A 382 -1.81 -1.47 -21.91
C LEU A 382 -3.33 -1.36 -22.15
N ALA A 383 -4.03 -0.48 -21.42
CA ALA A 383 -5.50 -0.43 -21.42
C ALA A 383 -6.15 -0.25 -22.82
N PRO A 384 -5.64 0.59 -23.75
CA PRO A 384 -6.20 0.71 -25.10
C PRO A 384 -6.14 -0.58 -25.94
N TYR A 385 -5.25 -1.51 -25.59
CA TYR A 385 -5.07 -2.78 -26.30
C TYR A 385 -5.79 -3.96 -25.62
N LEU A 386 -6.42 -3.74 -24.46
CA LEU A 386 -7.19 -4.74 -23.72
C LEU A 386 -8.45 -4.09 -23.10
N PRO A 387 -9.45 -3.71 -23.92
CA PRO A 387 -10.65 -3.00 -23.45
C PRO A 387 -11.57 -3.86 -22.58
N HIS A 388 -11.42 -5.19 -22.63
CA HIS A 388 -12.04 -6.17 -21.76
C HIS A 388 -11.08 -7.37 -21.60
N PRO A 389 -11.27 -8.24 -20.59
CA PRO A 389 -10.44 -9.43 -20.42
C PRO A 389 -10.52 -10.34 -21.64
N ASP A 390 -9.35 -10.71 -22.17
CA ASP A 390 -9.15 -11.69 -23.23
C ASP A 390 -7.69 -12.15 -23.24
N GLY A 391 -7.46 -13.46 -23.18
CA GLY A 391 -6.11 -14.03 -23.07
C GLY A 391 -5.20 -13.76 -24.27
N PRO A 392 -5.65 -13.98 -25.52
CA PRO A 392 -4.94 -13.57 -26.73
C PRO A 392 -4.60 -12.08 -26.79
N ALA A 393 -5.56 -11.19 -26.59
CA ALA A 393 -5.34 -9.74 -26.64
C ALA A 393 -4.38 -9.29 -25.52
N ALA A 394 -4.48 -9.84 -24.32
CA ALA A 394 -3.56 -9.56 -23.22
C ALA A 394 -2.10 -9.89 -23.59
N ARG A 395 -1.86 -11.02 -24.27
CA ARG A 395 -0.52 -11.38 -24.75
C ARG A 395 -0.01 -10.45 -25.85
N GLU A 396 -0.85 -10.04 -26.80
CA GLU A 396 -0.44 -9.11 -27.85
C GLU A 396 -0.30 -7.66 -27.36
N ALA A 397 -1.04 -7.24 -26.32
CA ALA A 397 -0.83 -5.97 -25.63
C ALA A 397 0.55 -5.93 -24.95
N LEU A 398 0.92 -6.98 -24.21
CA LEU A 398 2.26 -7.14 -23.64
C LEU A 398 3.35 -7.19 -24.72
N ALA A 399 3.12 -7.93 -25.80
CA ALA A 399 4.07 -8.02 -26.91
C ALA A 399 4.23 -6.68 -27.66
N ARG A 400 3.18 -5.84 -27.76
CA ARG A 400 3.26 -4.47 -28.28
C ARG A 400 4.12 -3.59 -27.39
N LEU A 401 3.84 -3.59 -26.08
CA LEU A 401 4.60 -2.81 -25.11
C LEU A 401 6.08 -3.21 -25.06
N ALA A 402 6.37 -4.52 -25.14
CA ALA A 402 7.73 -5.04 -25.23
C ALA A 402 8.47 -4.59 -26.50
N ARG A 403 7.77 -4.42 -27.64
CA ARG A 403 8.35 -3.86 -28.88
C ARG A 403 8.58 -2.33 -28.82
N GLN A 404 8.06 -1.65 -27.81
CA GLN A 404 8.24 -0.21 -27.57
C GLN A 404 9.26 0.08 -26.45
N ALA A 405 9.74 -0.93 -25.73
CA ALA A 405 10.59 -0.76 -24.57
C ALA A 405 12.03 -0.37 -24.95
N LEU A 406 12.56 0.67 -24.32
CA LEU A 406 13.95 1.08 -24.42
C LEU A 406 14.82 0.09 -23.64
N THR A 407 15.55 -0.78 -24.34
CA THR A 407 16.37 -1.83 -23.74
C THR A 407 17.68 -1.28 -23.15
N GLY A 408 17.97 -1.62 -21.90
CA GLY A 408 19.29 -1.41 -21.28
C GLY A 408 20.24 -2.62 -21.46
N PRO A 409 21.45 -2.57 -20.88
CA PRO A 409 22.37 -3.70 -20.87
C PRO A 409 21.79 -4.88 -20.07
N VAL A 410 22.25 -6.10 -20.37
CA VAL A 410 21.74 -7.34 -19.73
C VAL A 410 21.90 -7.32 -18.20
N SER A 411 22.93 -6.63 -17.69
CA SER A 411 23.17 -6.40 -16.25
C SER A 411 22.09 -5.58 -15.54
N GLU A 412 21.21 -4.90 -16.27
CA GLU A 412 20.08 -4.13 -15.73
C GLU A 412 18.75 -4.88 -15.88
N ARG A 413 18.74 -6.11 -16.41
CA ARG A 413 17.50 -6.91 -16.60
C ARG A 413 16.72 -7.07 -15.30
N ASP A 414 17.37 -7.32 -14.18
CA ASP A 414 16.71 -7.44 -12.88
C ASP A 414 16.16 -6.09 -12.34
N ALA A 415 16.49 -4.96 -12.99
CA ALA A 415 16.06 -3.62 -12.59
C ALA A 415 15.07 -2.96 -13.56
N ILE A 416 15.03 -3.37 -14.84
CA ILE A 416 14.10 -2.83 -15.87
C ILE A 416 13.35 -3.90 -16.68
N GLY A 417 13.61 -5.19 -16.47
CA GLY A 417 12.93 -6.30 -17.12
C GLY A 417 13.20 -6.39 -18.62
N LEU A 418 12.17 -6.12 -19.42
CA LEU A 418 12.23 -6.02 -20.88
C LEU A 418 12.71 -4.64 -21.36
N GLY A 419 12.63 -3.61 -20.52
CA GLY A 419 13.10 -2.25 -20.82
C GLY A 419 12.21 -1.16 -20.23
N ILE A 420 12.57 0.09 -20.54
CA ILE A 420 11.88 1.29 -20.06
C ILE A 420 10.78 1.68 -21.05
N VAL A 421 9.55 1.90 -20.56
CA VAL A 421 8.38 2.30 -21.37
C VAL A 421 7.79 3.61 -20.86
N GLY A 422 7.14 4.36 -21.76
CA GLY A 422 6.47 5.63 -21.41
C GLY A 422 7.40 6.71 -20.85
N ALA A 423 8.65 6.79 -21.33
CA ALA A 423 9.63 7.76 -20.83
C ALA A 423 9.20 9.23 -20.99
N ASP A 424 8.39 9.50 -22.02
CA ASP A 424 7.72 10.75 -22.34
C ASP A 424 6.55 11.10 -21.40
N LEU A 425 5.97 10.09 -20.74
CA LEU A 425 4.87 10.24 -19.78
C LEU A 425 5.34 10.79 -18.41
N ARG A 426 6.64 11.06 -18.22
CA ARG A 426 7.14 11.72 -17.01
C ARG A 426 6.57 13.13 -16.89
N MET A 427 5.60 13.31 -15.99
CA MET A 427 5.05 14.62 -15.66
C MET A 427 6.09 15.51 -14.97
N ASP A 428 6.76 16.37 -15.74
CA ASP A 428 7.83 17.23 -15.25
C ASP A 428 7.31 18.30 -14.25
N PRO A 429 7.88 18.42 -13.03
CA PRO A 429 7.51 19.44 -12.05
C PRO A 429 7.68 20.89 -12.54
N ALA A 430 8.48 21.14 -13.58
CA ALA A 430 8.63 22.45 -14.20
C ALA A 430 7.39 22.90 -15.00
N ARG A 431 6.51 21.97 -15.44
CA ARG A 431 5.25 22.32 -16.12
C ARG A 431 4.30 23.11 -15.21
N LEU A 432 4.36 22.87 -13.90
CA LEU A 432 3.43 23.40 -12.90
C LEU A 432 4.01 24.61 -12.12
N ARG A 433 4.84 25.42 -12.78
CA ARG A 433 5.47 26.64 -12.23
C ARG A 433 4.97 27.92 -12.90
#